data_AF-A0AA38CNC3-F1
#
_entry.id   AF-A0AA38CNC3-F1
#
_cell.length_a   1.000
_cell.length_b   1.000
_cell.length_c   1.000
_cell.angle_alpha   90.00
_cell.angle_beta   90.00
_cell.angle_gamma   90.00
#
_symmetry.space_group_name_H-M   'P 1'
#
loop_
_entity.id
_entity.type
_entity.pdbx_description
1 polymer ?
#
loop_
_entity_poly.entity_id
_entity_poly.type
_entity_poly.pdbx_seq_one_letter_code
_entity_poly.pdbx_strand_id
1 'polypeptide(L)'
;VASVEVPLFVTFHFINAYEEKDEEGKVVAVIADCCEHNANATILDKLRLQELRTFSGEDVLPDARVGRFIIPLDGSPTGKLEAALPPEEHGKGMDMCSVNPKFLGKPYRYAYACGAERPCNFPNTLTKIDLKEKIAKNWYDEGGVPSEPFFVGRPGAEAEDD
;
A
#
# COMPACT_ATOMS: atom_id res chain seq x y z
N VAL A 1 2.23 17.17 22.97
CA VAL A 1 2.50 16.28 21.81
C VAL A 1 2.42 14.87 22.33
N ALA A 2 1.48 14.06 21.82
CA ALA A 2 1.45 12.63 22.09
C ALA A 2 2.39 11.93 21.10
N SER A 3 3.11 10.90 21.55
CA SER A 3 4.00 10.09 20.73
C SER A 3 3.62 8.63 20.94
N VAL A 4 3.54 7.88 19.84
CA VAL A 4 3.20 6.46 19.85
C VAL A 4 4.30 5.71 19.10
N GLU A 5 4.87 4.69 19.75
CA GLU A 5 5.86 3.82 19.14
C GLU A 5 5.15 2.73 18.30
N VAL A 6 5.67 2.45 17.12
CA VAL A 6 5.18 1.40 16.22
C VAL A 6 6.32 0.45 15.87
N PRO A 7 6.04 -0.78 15.39
CA PRO A 7 7.07 -1.67 14.87
C PRO A 7 7.96 -0.98 13.83
N LEU A 8 9.21 -1.43 13.71
CA LEU A 8 10.13 -0.93 12.69
C LEU A 8 9.51 -1.07 11.30
N PHE A 9 9.73 -0.07 10.46
CA PHE A 9 9.20 -0.02 9.09
C PHE A 9 10.12 0.78 8.18
N VAL A 10 9.98 0.55 6.88
CA VAL A 10 10.50 1.41 5.84
C VAL A 10 9.36 1.62 4.85
N THR A 11 9.06 2.87 4.51
CA THR A 11 8.04 3.22 3.53
C THR A 11 8.43 4.51 2.82
N PHE A 12 8.05 4.64 1.56
CA PHE A 12 8.16 5.88 0.80
C PHE A 12 6.80 6.58 0.67
N HIS A 13 5.75 5.79 0.42
CA HIS A 13 4.43 6.29 0.10
C HIS A 13 3.39 5.82 1.13
N PHE A 14 2.74 6.79 1.76
CA PHE A 14 1.47 6.56 2.44
C PHE A 14 0.35 6.55 1.41
N ILE A 15 -0.57 5.60 1.56
CA ILE A 15 -1.72 5.40 0.67
C ILE A 15 -2.86 6.32 1.07
N ASN A 16 -3.31 6.22 2.33
CA ASN A 16 -4.34 7.06 2.92
C ASN A 16 -4.26 6.99 4.45
N ALA A 17 -4.89 7.94 5.13
CA ALA A 17 -5.04 7.90 6.59
C ALA A 17 -6.42 8.42 6.99
N TYR A 18 -7.01 7.88 8.05
CA TYR A 18 -8.33 8.28 8.53
C TYR A 18 -8.53 7.98 10.01
N GLU A 19 -9.52 8.62 10.61
CA GLU A 19 -9.95 8.36 11.99
C GLU A 19 -10.87 7.13 12.05
N GLU A 20 -10.52 6.16 12.90
CA GLU A 20 -11.40 5.05 13.26
C GLU A 20 -12.30 5.48 14.43
N LYS A 21 -13.59 5.17 14.30
CA LYS A 21 -14.62 5.51 15.29
C LYS A 21 -15.27 4.25 15.84
N ASP A 22 -15.63 4.29 17.11
CA ASP A 22 -16.46 3.25 17.73
C ASP A 22 -17.94 3.37 17.33
N GLU A 23 -18.78 2.48 17.84
CA GLU A 23 -20.23 2.43 17.58
C GLU A 23 -20.97 3.71 18.01
N GLU A 24 -20.39 4.48 18.95
CA GLU A 24 -20.93 5.73 19.48
C GLU A 24 -20.42 6.95 18.69
N GLY A 25 -19.56 6.73 17.69
CA GLY A 25 -18.99 7.76 16.82
C GLY A 25 -17.80 8.51 17.43
N LYS A 26 -17.27 8.05 18.56
CA LYS A 26 -16.07 8.61 19.17
C LYS A 26 -14.84 8.09 18.45
N VAL A 27 -13.88 8.97 18.20
CA VAL A 27 -12.60 8.60 17.58
C VAL A 27 -11.76 7.81 18.59
N VAL A 28 -11.34 6.60 18.18
CA VAL A 28 -10.57 5.67 19.02
C VAL A 28 -9.16 5.42 18.53
N ALA A 29 -8.91 5.57 17.23
CA ALA A 29 -7.60 5.41 16.63
C ALA A 29 -7.43 6.23 15.34
N VAL A 30 -6.19 6.43 14.92
CA VAL A 30 -5.83 6.84 13.56
C VAL A 30 -5.33 5.62 12.81
N ILE A 31 -5.90 5.36 11.64
CA ILE A 31 -5.45 4.35 10.69
C ILE A 31 -4.60 5.05 9.64
N ALA A 32 -3.43 4.52 9.34
CA ALA A 32 -2.60 4.99 8.22
C ALA A 32 -2.09 3.80 7.42
N ASP A 33 -2.44 3.74 6.14
CA ASP A 33 -1.99 2.69 5.23
C ASP A 33 -0.79 3.18 4.42
N CYS A 34 0.18 2.30 4.14
CA CYS A 34 1.38 2.63 3.38
C CYS A 34 1.93 1.45 2.56
N CYS A 35 2.79 1.75 1.60
CA CYS A 35 3.62 0.78 0.90
C CYS A 35 4.83 0.44 1.78
N GLU A 36 4.74 -0.62 2.57
CA GLU A 36 5.70 -0.96 3.62
C GLU A 36 6.67 -2.06 3.15
N HIS A 37 7.97 -1.86 3.37
CA HIS A 37 9.04 -2.74 2.89
C HIS A 37 9.57 -3.71 3.96
N ASN A 38 8.73 -4.16 4.90
CA ASN A 38 9.08 -5.04 6.02
C ASN A 38 10.34 -4.62 6.81
N ALA A 39 10.46 -3.32 7.10
CA ALA A 39 11.66 -2.69 7.68
C ALA A 39 12.98 -2.96 6.92
N ASN A 40 12.90 -3.43 5.68
CA ASN A 40 14.04 -3.80 4.87
C ASN A 40 14.47 -2.63 3.96
N ALA A 41 15.61 -2.03 4.28
CA ALA A 41 16.16 -0.91 3.50
C ALA A 41 16.81 -1.34 2.16
N THR A 42 16.92 -2.63 1.85
CA THR A 42 17.55 -3.13 0.60
C THR A 42 16.89 -2.58 -0.66
N ILE A 43 15.62 -2.15 -0.59
CA ILE A 43 14.96 -1.49 -1.72
C ILE A 43 15.75 -0.28 -2.23
N LEU A 44 16.38 0.51 -1.34
CA LEU A 44 17.20 1.66 -1.73
C LEU A 44 18.40 1.26 -2.60
N ASP A 45 19.00 0.11 -2.34
CA ASP A 45 20.09 -0.42 -3.14
C ASP A 45 19.58 -0.93 -4.49
N LYS A 46 18.40 -1.58 -4.50
CA LYS A 46 17.76 -2.07 -5.72
C LYS A 46 17.27 -0.97 -6.66
N LEU A 47 17.00 0.22 -6.14
CA LEU A 47 16.66 1.39 -6.95
C LEU A 47 17.88 2.08 -7.59
N ARG A 48 19.11 1.62 -7.34
CA ARG A 48 20.29 2.14 -8.03
C ARG A 48 20.19 1.83 -9.52
N LEU A 49 20.52 2.80 -10.36
CA LEU A 49 20.42 2.69 -11.82
C LEU A 49 21.17 1.48 -12.40
N GLN A 50 22.28 1.08 -11.76
CA GLN A 50 23.05 -0.10 -12.16
C GLN A 50 22.26 -1.39 -11.90
N GLU A 51 21.62 -1.53 -10.73
CA GLU A 51 20.78 -2.68 -10.39
C GLU A 51 19.52 -2.75 -11.26
N LEU A 52 18.86 -1.61 -11.52
CA LEU A 52 17.67 -1.58 -12.39
C LEU A 52 17.96 -1.98 -13.84
N ARG A 53 19.21 -1.80 -14.29
CA ARG A 53 19.66 -2.16 -15.63
C ARG A 53 20.20 -3.59 -15.72
N THR A 54 20.37 -4.30 -14.62
CA THR A 54 20.73 -5.72 -14.66
C THR A 54 19.49 -6.57 -14.87
N PHE A 55 19.62 -7.55 -15.76
CA PHE A 55 18.61 -8.59 -15.95
C PHE A 55 19.27 -9.94 -15.67
N SER A 56 19.10 -10.43 -14.43
CA SER A 56 19.59 -11.75 -14.04
C SER A 56 18.60 -12.88 -14.38
N GLY A 57 17.34 -12.54 -14.68
CA GLY A 57 16.24 -13.50 -14.78
C GLY A 57 15.81 -14.08 -13.43
N GLU A 58 16.41 -13.60 -12.32
CA GLU A 58 16.07 -14.00 -10.95
C GLU A 58 15.11 -13.00 -10.31
N ASP A 59 14.32 -13.47 -9.35
CA ASP A 59 13.48 -12.60 -8.54
C ASP A 59 14.33 -11.85 -7.52
N VAL A 60 14.51 -10.54 -7.73
CA VAL A 60 15.38 -9.69 -6.91
C VAL A 60 14.65 -8.53 -6.26
N LEU A 61 13.34 -8.39 -6.49
CA LEU A 61 12.49 -7.38 -5.88
C LEU A 61 12.30 -7.71 -4.38
N PRO A 62 12.72 -6.84 -3.44
CA PRO A 62 12.45 -7.04 -2.02
C PRO A 62 10.94 -7.03 -1.73
N ASP A 63 10.51 -7.82 -0.74
CA ASP A 63 9.11 -7.90 -0.36
C ASP A 63 8.58 -6.57 0.18
N ALA A 64 7.45 -6.12 -0.38
CA ALA A 64 6.65 -5.02 0.10
C ALA A 64 5.20 -5.47 0.33
N ARG A 65 4.46 -4.72 1.15
CA ARG A 65 3.05 -4.97 1.48
C ARG A 65 2.28 -3.68 1.66
N VAL A 66 0.96 -3.79 1.63
CA VAL A 66 0.10 -2.74 2.23
C VAL A 66 0.21 -2.86 3.75
N GLY A 67 1.05 -2.03 4.35
CA GLY A 67 1.16 -1.89 5.80
C GLY A 67 0.03 -1.01 6.34
N ARG A 68 -0.62 -1.44 7.42
CA ARG A 68 -1.65 -0.70 8.15
C ARG A 68 -1.17 -0.38 9.55
N PHE A 69 -0.92 0.90 9.80
CA PHE A 69 -0.72 1.41 11.15
C PHE A 69 -2.06 1.57 11.85
N ILE A 70 -2.12 1.13 13.10
CA ILE A 70 -3.23 1.39 14.02
C ILE A 70 -2.66 2.15 15.20
N ILE A 71 -2.96 3.46 15.26
CA ILE A 71 -2.40 4.39 16.25
C ILE A 71 -3.52 4.73 17.25
N PRO A 72 -3.49 4.16 18.47
CA PRO A 72 -4.56 4.38 19.44
C PRO A 72 -4.59 5.81 19.97
N LEU A 73 -5.79 6.31 20.27
CA LEU A 73 -6.03 7.63 20.85
C LEU A 73 -6.53 7.56 22.30
N ASP A 74 -6.31 6.43 22.96
CA ASP A 74 -6.66 6.16 24.36
C ASP A 74 -5.52 6.47 25.37
N GLY A 75 -4.40 7.00 24.87
CA GLY A 75 -3.20 7.29 25.67
C GLY A 75 -2.19 6.14 25.73
N SER A 76 -2.45 5.03 25.04
CA SER A 76 -1.47 3.94 24.91
C SER A 76 -0.17 4.43 24.24
N PRO A 77 1.01 4.02 24.75
CA PRO A 77 2.29 4.47 24.21
C PRO A 77 2.70 3.73 22.93
N THR A 78 1.99 2.65 22.56
CA THR A 78 2.34 1.78 21.43
C THR A 78 1.17 1.57 20.48
N GLY A 79 1.48 1.56 19.19
CA GLY A 79 0.56 1.25 18.09
C GLY A 79 0.94 -0.06 17.41
N LYS A 80 0.18 -0.44 16.40
CA LYS A 80 0.41 -1.66 15.61
C LYS A 80 0.81 -1.31 14.18
N LEU A 81 1.52 -2.22 13.54
CA LEU A 81 1.74 -2.25 12.10
C LEU A 81 1.48 -3.67 11.62
N GLU A 82 0.44 -3.85 10.81
CA GLU A 82 0.02 -5.15 10.27
C GLU A 82 -0.14 -5.09 8.75
N ALA A 83 -0.32 -6.24 8.10
CA ALA A 83 -0.68 -6.26 6.68
C ALA A 83 -2.18 -6.00 6.53
N ALA A 84 -2.59 -5.05 5.70
CA ALA A 84 -4.01 -4.75 5.48
C ALA A 84 -4.74 -5.90 4.75
N LEU A 85 -4.01 -6.67 3.95
CA LEU A 85 -4.41 -7.88 3.25
C LEU A 85 -3.20 -8.82 3.07
N PRO A 86 -3.40 -10.11 2.70
CA PRO A 86 -2.29 -11.03 2.43
C PRO A 86 -1.37 -10.47 1.32
N PRO A 87 -0.06 -10.33 1.56
CA PRO A 87 0.88 -9.77 0.58
C PRO A 87 0.93 -10.53 -0.75
N GLU A 88 0.57 -11.82 -0.74
CA GLU A 88 0.50 -12.69 -1.90
C GLU A 88 -0.52 -12.20 -2.95
N GLU A 89 -1.58 -11.50 -2.54
CA GLU A 89 -2.61 -10.98 -3.43
C GLU A 89 -2.05 -9.98 -4.46
N HIS A 90 -1.00 -9.25 -4.09
CA HIS A 90 -0.31 -8.28 -4.95
C HIS A 90 1.14 -8.70 -5.22
N GLY A 91 1.43 -9.99 -5.10
CA GLY A 91 2.72 -10.61 -5.38
C GLY A 91 3.88 -10.06 -4.55
N LYS A 92 3.62 -9.57 -3.33
CA LYS A 92 4.64 -9.01 -2.42
C LYS A 92 5.44 -7.86 -3.04
N GLY A 93 4.88 -7.16 -4.01
CA GLY A 93 5.36 -5.87 -4.50
C GLY A 93 4.24 -4.85 -4.34
N MET A 94 4.58 -3.65 -3.88
CA MET A 94 3.59 -2.60 -3.65
C MET A 94 4.28 -1.25 -3.61
N ASP A 95 3.99 -0.38 -4.56
CA ASP A 95 4.49 1.00 -4.60
C ASP A 95 3.64 1.88 -5.52
N MET A 96 3.91 3.19 -5.58
CA MET A 96 3.24 4.15 -6.48
C MET A 96 1.72 4.05 -6.40
N CYS A 97 1.18 4.38 -5.22
CA CYS A 97 -0.21 4.15 -4.87
C CYS A 97 -1.09 5.38 -5.09
N SER A 98 -2.35 5.14 -5.47
CA SER A 98 -3.41 6.13 -5.50
C SER A 98 -4.72 5.57 -4.95
N VAL A 99 -5.63 6.47 -4.59
CA VAL A 99 -6.99 6.17 -4.16
C VAL A 99 -7.96 7.12 -4.87
N ASN A 100 -9.26 6.87 -4.76
CA ASN A 100 -10.24 7.86 -5.20
C ASN A 100 -10.10 9.15 -4.36
N PRO A 101 -9.81 10.33 -4.96
CA PRO A 101 -9.59 11.56 -4.21
C PRO A 101 -10.76 12.00 -3.31
N LYS A 102 -12.00 11.56 -3.61
CA LYS A 102 -13.17 11.83 -2.75
C LYS A 102 -13.05 11.22 -1.35
N PHE A 103 -12.21 10.19 -1.19
CA PHE A 103 -12.00 9.40 0.02
C PHE A 103 -10.65 9.67 0.72
N LEU A 104 -9.88 10.65 0.26
CA LEU A 104 -8.67 11.10 0.98
C LEU A 104 -9.05 11.58 2.39
N GLY A 105 -8.32 11.10 3.40
CA GLY A 105 -8.58 11.45 4.80
C GLY A 105 -9.79 10.72 5.42
N LYS A 106 -10.43 9.79 4.70
CA LYS A 106 -11.68 9.13 5.10
C LYS A 106 -11.56 7.61 5.05
N PRO A 107 -12.41 6.87 5.77
CA PRO A 107 -12.56 5.43 5.58
C PRO A 107 -12.82 5.14 4.09
N TYR A 108 -12.09 4.17 3.55
CA TYR A 108 -12.05 3.85 2.14
C TYR A 108 -11.88 2.33 1.96
N ARG A 109 -12.24 1.82 0.79
CA ARG A 109 -12.20 0.39 0.47
C ARG A 109 -11.12 0.05 -0.55
N TYR A 110 -10.85 0.95 -1.50
CA TYR A 110 -10.03 0.63 -2.66
C TYR A 110 -8.77 1.48 -2.75
N ALA A 111 -7.66 0.81 -3.04
CA ALA A 111 -6.41 1.43 -3.46
C ALA A 111 -5.99 0.86 -4.82
N TYR A 112 -5.20 1.64 -5.54
CA TYR A 112 -4.62 1.30 -6.82
C TYR A 112 -3.12 1.52 -6.71
N ALA A 113 -2.30 0.61 -7.24
CA ALA A 113 -0.85 0.72 -7.10
C ALA A 113 -0.14 -0.12 -8.16
N CYS A 114 1.19 0.01 -8.23
CA CYS A 114 2.01 -0.95 -8.94
C CYS A 114 2.31 -2.15 -8.02
N GLY A 115 1.90 -3.34 -8.44
CA GLY A 115 2.21 -4.60 -7.77
C GLY A 115 3.30 -5.39 -8.50
N ALA A 116 3.42 -6.68 -8.18
CA ALA A 116 4.39 -7.56 -8.83
C ALA A 116 3.79 -8.88 -9.31
N GLU A 117 4.09 -9.22 -10.56
CA GLU A 117 4.09 -10.58 -11.09
C GLU A 117 5.55 -11.05 -11.05
N ARG A 118 5.85 -12.00 -10.16
CA ARG A 118 7.21 -12.49 -9.90
C ARG A 118 7.54 -13.68 -10.80
N PRO A 119 8.81 -13.89 -11.20
CA PRO A 119 10.01 -13.14 -10.80
C PRO A 119 10.09 -11.76 -11.46
N CYS A 120 10.52 -10.73 -10.72
CA CYS A 120 10.77 -9.40 -11.28
C CYS A 120 11.86 -8.65 -10.50
N ASN A 121 12.37 -7.56 -11.10
CA ASN A 121 13.33 -6.65 -10.47
C ASN A 121 12.68 -5.34 -10.00
N PHE A 122 11.48 -5.03 -10.50
CA PHE A 122 10.71 -3.84 -10.16
C PHE A 122 9.21 -4.14 -10.34
N PRO A 123 8.29 -3.47 -9.59
CA PRO A 123 6.85 -3.63 -9.79
C PRO A 123 6.44 -3.51 -11.26
N ASN A 124 5.66 -4.47 -11.75
CA ASN A 124 5.33 -4.68 -13.17
C ASN A 124 3.83 -4.94 -13.43
N THR A 125 2.97 -4.82 -12.41
CA THR A 125 1.51 -4.96 -12.57
C THR A 125 0.78 -3.67 -12.22
N LEU A 126 -0.42 -3.49 -12.75
CA LEU A 126 -1.39 -2.54 -12.20
C LEU A 126 -2.34 -3.30 -11.28
N THR A 127 -2.35 -2.95 -10.01
CA THR A 127 -3.08 -3.68 -8.98
C THR A 127 -4.20 -2.83 -8.40
N LYS A 128 -5.42 -3.36 -8.42
CA LYS A 128 -6.56 -2.85 -7.64
C LYS A 128 -6.70 -3.69 -6.37
N ILE A 129 -6.75 -3.03 -5.22
CA ILE A 129 -6.79 -3.63 -3.89
C ILE A 129 -8.17 -3.40 -3.30
N ASP A 130 -8.79 -4.45 -2.75
CA ASP A 130 -10.01 -4.36 -1.94
C ASP A 130 -9.65 -4.64 -0.48
N LEU A 131 -9.58 -3.59 0.34
CA LEU A 131 -9.18 -3.66 1.74
C LEU A 131 -10.24 -4.29 2.64
N LYS A 132 -11.49 -4.36 2.17
CA LYS A 132 -12.59 -4.97 2.90
C LYS A 132 -12.60 -6.48 2.70
N GLU A 133 -12.56 -6.90 1.43
CA GLU A 133 -12.55 -8.34 1.07
C GLU A 133 -11.14 -8.95 1.19
N LYS A 134 -10.12 -8.11 1.37
CA LYS A 134 -8.69 -8.47 1.51
C LYS A 134 -8.16 -9.27 0.31
N ILE A 135 -8.55 -8.84 -0.88
CA ILE A 135 -8.12 -9.43 -2.16
C ILE A 135 -7.57 -8.36 -3.09
N ALA A 136 -6.85 -8.77 -4.13
CA ALA A 136 -6.42 -7.86 -5.19
C ALA A 136 -6.70 -8.42 -6.60
N LYS A 137 -6.79 -7.49 -7.56
CA LYS A 137 -6.87 -7.79 -9.00
C LYS A 137 -5.66 -7.19 -9.68
N ASN A 138 -4.86 -8.03 -10.31
CA ASN A 138 -3.63 -7.64 -10.99
C ASN A 138 -3.86 -7.66 -12.51
N TRP A 139 -3.56 -6.55 -13.17
CA TRP A 139 -3.38 -6.51 -14.62
C TRP A 139 -1.88 -6.60 -14.91
N TYR A 140 -1.54 -7.51 -15.82
CA TYR A 140 -0.17 -7.82 -16.24
C TYR A 140 -0.16 -8.07 -17.74
N ASP A 141 0.91 -7.65 -18.41
CA ASP A 141 1.20 -7.96 -19.80
C ASP A 141 2.69 -8.26 -19.95
N GLU A 142 3.04 -9.26 -20.75
CA GLU A 142 4.42 -9.73 -20.85
C GLU A 142 5.34 -8.64 -21.43
N GLY A 143 6.40 -8.30 -20.70
CA GLY A 143 7.31 -7.21 -21.07
C GLY A 143 6.76 -5.80 -20.80
N GLY A 144 5.53 -5.68 -20.29
CA GLY A 144 4.95 -4.41 -19.85
C GLY A 144 5.54 -3.95 -18.52
N VAL A 145 5.80 -2.64 -18.42
CA VAL A 145 6.18 -1.98 -17.16
C VAL A 145 5.29 -0.74 -16.99
N PRO A 146 4.20 -0.82 -16.19
CA PRO A 146 3.30 0.29 -16.01
C PRO A 146 3.92 1.38 -15.11
N SER A 147 3.42 2.61 -15.28
CA SER A 147 3.64 3.70 -14.33
C SER A 147 2.57 3.69 -13.23
N GLU A 148 2.72 4.61 -12.27
CA GLU A 148 1.71 4.90 -11.25
C GLU A 148 0.28 5.00 -11.84
N PRO A 149 -0.70 4.22 -11.33
CA PRO A 149 -2.09 4.36 -11.71
C PRO A 149 -2.70 5.62 -11.11
N PHE A 150 -3.46 6.37 -11.91
CA PHE A 150 -4.25 7.51 -11.45
C PHE A 150 -5.74 7.22 -11.56
N PHE A 151 -6.44 7.30 -10.43
CA PHE A 151 -7.89 7.13 -10.42
C PHE A 151 -8.61 8.38 -10.93
N VAL A 152 -9.55 8.19 -11.85
CA VAL A 152 -10.47 9.23 -12.34
C VAL A 152 -11.89 8.71 -12.21
N GLY A 153 -12.61 9.21 -11.22
CA GLY A 153 -13.98 8.77 -10.98
C GLY A 153 -14.94 9.26 -12.04
N ARG A 154 -15.89 8.42 -12.44
CA ARG A 154 -16.94 8.79 -13.39
C ARG A 154 -17.81 9.93 -12.83
N PRO A 155 -18.19 10.93 -13.65
CA PRO A 155 -19.15 11.94 -13.21
C PRO A 155 -20.47 11.30 -12.74
N GLY A 156 -20.92 11.67 -11.53
CA GLY A 156 -22.10 11.09 -10.91
C GLY A 156 -21.92 9.66 -10.39
N ALA A 157 -20.69 9.20 -10.19
CA ALA A 157 -20.42 7.94 -9.51
C ALA A 157 -20.79 8.00 -8.02
N GLU A 158 -21.52 6.97 -7.58
CA GLU A 158 -21.89 6.73 -6.17
C GLU A 158 -20.97 5.67 -5.53
N ALA A 159 -20.42 4.74 -6.33
CA ALA A 159 -19.45 3.76 -5.86
C ALA A 159 -18.04 4.37 -5.80
N GLU A 160 -17.23 3.88 -4.86
CA GLU A 160 -15.86 4.38 -4.65
C GLU A 160 -14.93 4.09 -5.84
N ASP A 161 -15.17 3.01 -6.57
CA ASP A 161 -14.32 2.50 -7.65
C ASP A 161 -14.89 2.73 -9.06
N ASP A 162 -15.87 3.63 -9.19
CA ASP A 162 -16.56 3.99 -10.44
C ASP A 162 -16.15 5.38 -10.97
#